data_AF-A0A1G2YNW9-F1
#
_entry.id   AF-A0A1G2YNW9-F1
#
_cell.length_a   1.000
_cell.length_b   1.000
_cell.length_c   1.000
_cell.angle_alpha   90.00
_cell.angle_beta   90.00
_cell.angle_gamma   90.00
#
_symmetry.space_group_name_H-M   'P 1'
#
loop_
_entity.id
_entity.type
_entity.pdbx_description
1 polymer ?
#
loop_
_entity_poly.entity_id
_entity_poly.type
_entity_poly.pdbx_seq_one_letter_code
_entity_poly.pdbx_strand_id
1 'polypeptide(L)'
;MIQTQLKVIKADGSIEEYLHTKVMGTINNALGEIDQANIDIAEQFAEVVTFFLYNQYNRRTVTSGDVFSMIKVVLAATGYEDAAVALSEHYFERKLKRSRIEVVSIDVQDLTDAELLAGAGETTGRCRWDKSRIVEDLVAGHGVCRQTARMIAAMVEEKVFNVGMTLVPSSLIKQLVLGDTATVLRAQRQLQAV
;
A
#
# COMPACT_ATOMS: atom_id res chain seq x y z
N MET A 1 23.20 -18.08 -16.78
CA MET A 1 23.24 -16.61 -16.71
C MET A 1 22.53 -16.19 -15.43
N ILE A 2 23.15 -15.38 -14.58
CA ILE A 2 22.50 -14.85 -13.39
C ILE A 2 21.49 -13.80 -13.89
N GLN A 3 20.20 -14.13 -13.91
CA GLN A 3 19.15 -13.14 -14.14
C GLN A 3 19.24 -12.11 -13.00
N THR A 4 19.61 -10.88 -13.33
CA THR A 4 19.62 -9.78 -12.35
C THR A 4 18.21 -9.53 -11.84
N GLN A 5 18.05 -9.42 -10.52
CA GLN A 5 16.78 -9.16 -9.85
C GLN A 5 16.07 -7.94 -10.44
N LEU A 6 14.82 -8.12 -10.89
CA LEU A 6 13.97 -7.05 -11.41
C LEU A 6 13.64 -6.05 -10.30
N LYS A 7 13.71 -4.74 -10.60
CA LYS A 7 13.29 -3.68 -9.68
C LYS A 7 11.96 -3.06 -10.11
N VAL A 8 11.18 -2.62 -9.13
CA VAL A 8 9.87 -1.99 -9.32
C VAL A 8 9.93 -0.54 -8.81
N ILE A 9 9.64 0.41 -9.69
CA ILE A 9 9.47 1.83 -9.37
C ILE A 9 8.03 2.05 -8.92
N LYS A 10 7.86 2.52 -7.68
CA LYS A 10 6.57 2.77 -7.05
C LYS A 10 6.02 4.15 -7.43
N ALA A 11 4.75 4.38 -7.09
CA ALA A 11 4.06 5.64 -7.41
C ALA A 11 4.67 6.88 -6.73
N ASP A 12 5.33 6.69 -5.59
CA ASP A 12 6.09 7.73 -4.85
C ASP A 12 7.53 7.88 -5.38
N GLY A 13 7.90 7.18 -6.45
CA GLY A 13 9.26 7.14 -7.00
C GLY A 13 10.23 6.22 -6.24
N SER A 14 9.82 5.62 -5.11
CA SER A 14 10.66 4.66 -4.40
C SER A 14 10.91 3.41 -5.25
N ILE A 15 12.06 2.78 -5.06
CA ILE A 15 12.45 1.57 -5.79
C ILE A 15 12.49 0.41 -4.81
N GLU A 16 11.82 -0.69 -5.16
CA GLU A 16 11.88 -1.95 -4.42
C GLU A 16 12.23 -3.12 -5.35
N GLU A 17 12.68 -4.23 -4.78
CA GLU A 17 12.84 -5.46 -5.53
C GLU A 17 11.46 -6.01 -5.92
N TYR A 18 11.37 -6.61 -7.10
CA TYR A 18 10.20 -7.37 -7.49
C TYR A 18 10.01 -8.54 -6.53
N LEU A 19 8.82 -8.66 -5.96
CA LEU A 19 8.46 -9.76 -5.07
C LEU A 19 7.29 -10.54 -5.68
N HIS A 20 7.56 -11.78 -6.07
CA HIS A 20 6.56 -12.69 -6.64
C HIS A 20 5.35 -12.85 -5.70
N THR A 21 5.60 -12.98 -4.40
CA THR A 21 4.54 -13.12 -3.39
C THR A 21 3.57 -11.94 -3.31
N LYS A 22 4.02 -10.72 -3.66
CA LYS A 22 3.11 -9.56 -3.77
C LYS A 22 2.17 -9.68 -4.97
N VAL A 23 2.67 -10.20 -6.08
CA VAL A 23 1.86 -10.42 -7.29
C VAL A 23 0.84 -11.52 -7.03
N MET A 24 1.27 -12.65 -6.48
CA MET A 24 0.38 -13.75 -6.05
C MET A 24 -0.71 -13.25 -5.10
N GLY A 25 -0.34 -12.53 -4.03
CA GLY A 25 -1.33 -11.98 -3.09
C GLY A 25 -2.29 -10.98 -3.73
N THR A 26 -1.82 -10.15 -4.67
CA THR A 26 -2.69 -9.21 -5.40
C THR A 26 -3.71 -9.96 -6.28
N ILE A 27 -3.27 -11.03 -6.95
CA ILE A 27 -4.15 -11.88 -7.76
C ILE A 27 -5.16 -12.61 -6.88
N ASN A 28 -4.71 -13.23 -5.79
CA ASN A 28 -5.59 -13.96 -4.88
C ASN A 28 -6.66 -13.05 -4.27
N ASN A 29 -6.31 -11.81 -3.93
CA ASN A 29 -7.28 -10.83 -3.46
C ASN A 29 -8.30 -10.47 -4.55
N ALA A 30 -7.85 -10.22 -5.79
CA ALA A 30 -8.76 -9.92 -6.90
C ALA A 30 -9.73 -11.08 -7.20
N LEU A 31 -9.24 -12.32 -7.13
CA LEU A 31 -10.08 -13.52 -7.22
C LEU A 31 -11.04 -13.65 -6.03
N GLY A 32 -10.61 -13.25 -4.84
CA GLY A 32 -11.44 -13.25 -3.64
C GLY A 32 -12.63 -12.30 -3.70
N GLU A 33 -12.49 -11.14 -4.36
CA GLU A 33 -13.60 -10.19 -4.57
C GLU A 33 -14.75 -10.76 -5.41
N ILE A 34 -14.49 -11.85 -6.15
CA ILE A 34 -15.51 -12.56 -6.93
C ILE A 34 -15.81 -13.96 -6.36
N ASP A 35 -15.49 -14.20 -5.08
CA ASP A 35 -15.68 -15.47 -4.38
C ASP A 35 -14.94 -16.68 -5.02
N GLN A 36 -13.87 -16.42 -5.78
CA GLN A 36 -13.06 -17.44 -6.47
C GLN A 36 -11.61 -17.48 -5.97
N ALA A 37 -11.35 -17.03 -4.74
CA ALA A 37 -10.02 -17.09 -4.14
C ALA A 37 -9.45 -18.52 -4.23
N ASN A 38 -8.30 -18.64 -4.88
CA ASN A 38 -7.62 -19.92 -5.06
C ASN A 38 -6.10 -19.64 -5.15
N ILE A 39 -5.37 -20.14 -4.16
CA ILE A 39 -3.94 -19.91 -4.01
C ILE A 39 -3.17 -20.54 -5.16
N ASP A 40 -3.53 -21.76 -5.59
CA ASP A 40 -2.84 -22.47 -6.66
C ASP A 40 -2.97 -21.73 -8.00
N ILE A 41 -4.18 -21.22 -8.29
CA ILE A 41 -4.43 -20.41 -9.50
C ILE A 41 -3.67 -19.07 -9.41
N ALA A 42 -3.68 -18.44 -8.24
CA ALA A 42 -2.97 -17.18 -8.03
C ALA A 42 -1.45 -17.33 -8.20
N GLU A 43 -0.87 -18.45 -7.74
CA GLU A 43 0.53 -18.78 -7.94
C GLU A 43 0.85 -18.97 -9.43
N GLN A 44 0.09 -19.79 -10.13
CA GLN A 44 0.27 -20.01 -11.58
C GLN A 44 0.18 -18.69 -12.36
N PHE A 45 -0.78 -17.84 -12.06
CA PHE A 45 -0.90 -16.53 -12.72
C PHE A 45 0.27 -15.60 -12.36
N ALA A 46 0.76 -15.63 -11.12
CA ALA A 46 1.94 -14.88 -10.71
C ALA A 46 3.21 -15.35 -11.43
N GLU A 47 3.34 -16.64 -11.71
CA GLU A 47 4.44 -17.19 -12.52
C GLU A 47 4.39 -16.65 -13.95
N VAL A 48 3.21 -16.66 -14.57
CA VAL A 48 2.99 -16.11 -15.92
C VAL A 48 3.32 -14.61 -15.96
N VAL A 49 2.83 -13.82 -14.99
CA VAL A 49 3.17 -12.39 -14.86
C VAL A 49 4.68 -12.21 -14.71
N THR A 50 5.32 -13.00 -13.85
CA THR A 50 6.77 -12.95 -13.62
C THR A 50 7.53 -13.22 -14.92
N PHE A 51 7.17 -14.29 -15.63
CA PHE A 51 7.76 -14.64 -16.91
C PHE A 51 7.67 -13.48 -17.91
N PHE A 52 6.49 -12.88 -18.07
CA PHE A 52 6.31 -11.76 -19.00
C PHE A 52 7.10 -10.52 -18.59
N LEU A 53 7.15 -10.18 -17.30
CA LEU A 53 7.90 -9.01 -16.82
C LEU A 53 9.41 -9.15 -17.07
N TYR A 54 9.97 -10.36 -16.91
CA TYR A 54 11.38 -10.62 -17.19
C TYR A 54 11.70 -10.71 -18.69
N ASN A 55 10.74 -11.13 -19.53
CA ASN A 55 10.99 -11.40 -20.95
C ASN A 55 10.55 -10.29 -21.92
N GLN A 56 9.53 -9.49 -21.61
CA GLN A 56 9.03 -8.48 -22.56
C GLN A 56 9.94 -7.26 -22.71
N TYR A 57 10.70 -6.88 -21.68
CA TYR A 57 11.19 -5.50 -21.62
C TYR A 57 12.69 -5.31 -21.79
N ASN A 58 13.54 -6.34 -21.72
CA ASN A 58 15.01 -6.18 -21.69
C ASN A 58 15.48 -5.09 -20.69
N ARG A 59 14.61 -4.73 -19.73
CA ARG A 59 14.75 -3.64 -18.76
C ARG A 59 14.85 -4.28 -17.40
N ARG A 60 15.84 -3.83 -16.62
CA ARG A 60 16.02 -4.25 -15.22
C ARG A 60 15.06 -3.57 -14.24
N THR A 61 14.16 -2.74 -14.76
CA THR A 61 13.26 -1.88 -14.00
C THR A 61 11.91 -1.77 -14.69
N VAL A 62 10.84 -1.94 -13.92
CA VAL A 62 9.44 -1.72 -14.34
C VAL A 62 8.75 -0.80 -13.34
N THR A 63 7.65 -0.18 -13.71
CA THR A 63 6.82 0.57 -12.77
C THR A 63 5.79 -0.35 -12.09
N SER A 64 5.25 0.06 -10.94
CA SER A 64 4.10 -0.63 -10.34
C SER A 64 2.86 -0.62 -11.25
N GLY A 65 2.76 0.35 -12.17
CA GLY A 65 1.71 0.39 -13.19
C GLY A 65 1.86 -0.68 -14.26
N ASP A 66 3.11 -1.01 -14.65
CA ASP A 66 3.40 -2.09 -15.60
C ASP A 66 3.04 -3.45 -15.00
N VAL A 67 3.42 -3.69 -13.74
CA VAL A 67 3.05 -4.91 -13.00
C VAL A 67 1.52 -5.05 -12.90
N PHE A 68 0.84 -3.96 -12.51
CA PHE A 68 -0.62 -3.93 -12.43
C PHE A 68 -1.30 -4.24 -13.78
N SER A 69 -0.79 -3.64 -14.87
CA SER A 69 -1.32 -3.88 -16.21
C SER A 69 -1.11 -5.33 -16.65
N MET A 70 0.04 -5.92 -16.34
CA MET A 70 0.32 -7.31 -16.66
C MET A 70 -0.60 -8.28 -15.90
N ILE A 71 -0.87 -8.01 -14.61
CA ILE A 71 -1.82 -8.81 -13.84
C ILE A 71 -3.22 -8.78 -14.49
N LYS A 72 -3.67 -7.59 -14.91
CA LYS A 72 -4.96 -7.45 -15.61
C LYS A 72 -5.02 -8.24 -16.91
N VAL A 73 -3.95 -8.19 -17.70
CA VAL A 73 -3.86 -8.94 -18.96
C VAL A 73 -3.94 -10.44 -18.68
N VAL A 74 -3.21 -10.94 -17.69
CA VAL A 74 -3.24 -12.37 -17.33
C VAL A 74 -4.64 -12.78 -16.88
N LEU A 75 -5.26 -12.05 -15.95
CA LEU A 75 -6.63 -12.34 -15.47
C LEU A 75 -7.65 -12.35 -16.61
N ALA A 76 -7.66 -11.33 -17.47
CA ALA A 76 -8.60 -11.26 -18.58
C ALA A 76 -8.34 -12.36 -19.62
N ALA A 77 -7.08 -12.66 -19.94
CA ALA A 77 -6.74 -13.69 -20.92
C ALA A 77 -7.07 -15.12 -20.46
N THR A 78 -7.21 -15.34 -19.15
CA THR A 78 -7.52 -16.64 -18.55
C THR A 78 -8.99 -16.81 -18.16
N GLY A 79 -9.87 -15.88 -18.56
CA GLY A 79 -11.32 -15.95 -18.29
C GLY A 79 -11.74 -15.45 -16.91
N TYR A 80 -10.90 -14.64 -16.26
CA TYR A 80 -11.18 -13.97 -14.99
C TYR A 80 -11.36 -12.46 -15.20
N GLU A 81 -12.14 -12.06 -16.20
CA GLU A 81 -12.40 -10.66 -16.53
C GLU A 81 -13.01 -9.90 -15.35
N ASP A 82 -13.94 -10.51 -14.60
CA ASP A 82 -14.56 -9.90 -13.43
C ASP A 82 -13.53 -9.62 -12.33
N ALA A 83 -12.56 -10.51 -12.11
CA ALA A 83 -11.45 -10.25 -11.19
C ALA A 83 -10.53 -9.12 -11.68
N ALA A 84 -10.31 -9.01 -13.00
CA ALA A 84 -9.55 -7.90 -13.58
C ALA A 84 -10.27 -6.55 -13.42
N VAL A 85 -11.61 -6.55 -13.46
CA VAL A 85 -12.45 -5.39 -13.15
C VAL A 85 -12.37 -5.05 -11.68
N ALA A 86 -12.60 -6.00 -10.76
CA ALA A 86 -12.50 -5.79 -9.32
C ALA A 86 -11.12 -5.26 -8.89
N LEU A 87 -10.04 -5.81 -9.45
CA LEU A 87 -8.68 -5.31 -9.27
C LEU A 87 -8.53 -3.84 -9.70
N SER A 88 -9.18 -3.47 -10.81
CA SER A 88 -9.16 -2.09 -11.32
C SER A 88 -9.91 -1.15 -10.41
N GLU A 89 -11.11 -1.53 -9.99
CA GLU A 89 -11.94 -0.74 -9.09
C GLU A 89 -11.23 -0.48 -7.77
N HIS A 90 -10.69 -1.52 -7.13
CA HIS A 90 -9.92 -1.40 -5.91
C HIS A 90 -8.69 -0.46 -6.09
N TYR A 91 -7.96 -0.58 -7.21
CA TYR A 91 -6.83 0.31 -7.50
C TYR A 91 -7.27 1.78 -7.62
N PHE A 92 -8.35 2.05 -8.36
CA PHE A 92 -8.85 3.41 -8.56
C PHE A 92 -9.47 4.00 -7.29
N GLU A 93 -10.21 3.21 -6.53
CA GLU A 93 -10.77 3.63 -5.25
C GLU A 93 -9.66 4.07 -4.29
N ARG A 94 -8.61 3.26 -4.15
CA ARG A 94 -7.45 3.63 -3.33
C ARG A 94 -6.74 4.87 -3.84
N LYS A 95 -6.56 5.01 -5.14
CA LYS A 95 -5.96 6.21 -5.74
C LYS A 95 -6.79 7.46 -5.44
N LEU A 96 -8.11 7.33 -5.53
CA LEU A 96 -9.07 8.40 -5.23
C LEU A 96 -9.02 8.78 -3.75
N LYS A 97 -9.07 7.80 -2.83
CA LYS A 97 -8.93 8.02 -1.38
C LYS A 97 -7.64 8.78 -1.06
N ARG A 98 -6.48 8.33 -1.55
CA ARG A 98 -5.18 9.05 -1.36
C ARG A 98 -5.23 10.49 -1.86
N SER A 99 -5.87 10.74 -3.00
CA SER A 99 -5.93 12.08 -3.58
C SER A 99 -6.84 13.05 -2.82
N ARG A 100 -7.85 12.51 -2.11
CA ARG A 100 -8.86 13.29 -1.38
C ARG A 100 -8.51 13.50 0.08
N ILE A 101 -7.70 12.63 0.66
CA ILE A 101 -7.32 12.73 2.07
C ILE A 101 -6.24 13.79 2.23
N GLU A 102 -6.51 14.74 3.11
CA GLU A 102 -5.60 15.78 3.57
C GLU A 102 -5.30 15.57 5.05
N VAL A 103 -4.04 15.75 5.41
CA VAL A 103 -3.55 15.70 6.78
C VAL A 103 -3.36 17.12 7.27
N VAL A 104 -3.96 17.42 8.42
CA VAL A 104 -3.89 18.73 9.06
C VAL A 104 -2.97 18.65 10.28
N SER A 105 -2.00 19.56 10.37
CA SER A 105 -1.02 19.64 11.47
C SER A 105 -1.62 20.21 12.77
N ILE A 106 -2.70 19.59 13.26
CA ILE A 106 -3.34 19.92 14.54
C ILE A 106 -3.15 18.74 15.50
N ASP A 107 -2.98 19.07 16.78
CA ASP A 107 -3.12 18.13 17.88
C ASP A 107 -4.51 18.30 18.49
N VAL A 108 -5.45 17.45 18.06
CA VAL A 108 -6.85 17.49 18.56
C VAL A 108 -6.89 16.79 19.90
N GLN A 109 -7.29 17.51 20.95
CA GLN A 109 -7.45 16.98 22.30
C GLN A 109 -8.92 17.03 22.76
N ASP A 110 -9.64 18.10 22.40
CA ASP A 110 -11.03 18.32 22.81
C ASP A 110 -11.97 18.60 21.62
N LEU A 111 -13.29 18.47 21.85
CA LEU A 111 -14.31 18.76 20.83
C LEU A 111 -14.29 20.23 20.36
N THR A 112 -13.77 21.15 21.18
CA THR A 112 -13.57 22.56 20.79
C THR A 112 -12.52 22.71 19.68
N ASP A 113 -11.60 21.76 19.53
CA ASP A 113 -10.59 21.77 18.47
C ASP A 113 -11.17 21.33 17.11
N ALA A 114 -12.42 20.83 17.09
CA ALA A 114 -13.11 20.48 15.84
C ALA A 114 -13.31 21.70 14.93
N GLU A 115 -13.40 22.91 15.51
CA GLU A 115 -13.47 24.16 14.75
C GLU A 115 -12.19 24.40 13.93
N LEU A 116 -11.03 23.94 14.42
CA LEU A 116 -9.75 24.02 13.70
C LEU A 116 -9.73 23.08 12.48
N LEU A 117 -10.47 21.97 12.51
CA LEU A 117 -10.67 21.10 11.35
C LEU A 117 -11.65 21.69 10.32
N ALA A 118 -12.63 22.47 10.79
CA ALA A 118 -13.62 23.15 9.96
C ALA A 118 -13.11 24.46 9.35
N GLY A 119 -12.04 25.06 9.90
CA GLY A 119 -11.51 26.36 9.53
C GLY A 119 -11.23 26.50 8.02
N ALA A 120 -12.08 27.28 7.34
CA ALA A 120 -12.07 27.48 5.89
C ALA A 120 -11.00 28.49 5.38
N GLY A 121 -10.08 28.94 6.23
CA GLY A 121 -9.24 30.12 5.96
C GLY A 121 -7.72 29.90 5.91
N GLU A 122 -7.17 28.95 6.66
CA GLU A 122 -5.71 28.76 6.76
C GLU A 122 -5.28 27.45 6.10
N THR A 123 -4.65 27.57 4.93
CA THR A 123 -3.97 26.48 4.21
C THR A 123 -2.63 26.10 4.84
N THR A 124 -2.18 26.87 5.84
CA THR A 124 -0.94 26.64 6.57
C THR A 124 -1.05 25.37 7.42
N GLY A 125 -0.26 24.36 7.09
CA GLY A 125 -0.24 23.08 7.83
C GLY A 125 -1.14 21.99 7.26
N ARG A 126 -1.72 22.17 6.07
CA ARG A 126 -2.36 21.07 5.33
C ARG A 126 -1.40 20.44 4.34
N CYS A 127 -1.44 19.11 4.26
CA CYS A 127 -0.68 18.37 3.26
C CYS A 127 -1.52 17.20 2.75
N ARG A 128 -1.30 16.80 1.49
CA ARG A 128 -1.95 15.60 0.97
C ARG A 128 -1.45 14.36 1.69
N TRP A 129 -2.32 13.35 1.79
CA TRP A 129 -1.93 12.05 2.32
C TRP A 129 -0.75 11.48 1.54
N ASP A 130 0.35 11.26 2.26
CA ASP A 130 1.53 10.61 1.75
C ASP A 130 2.02 9.57 2.77
N LYS A 131 1.82 8.30 2.42
CA LYS A 131 2.24 7.17 3.23
C LYS A 131 3.76 7.14 3.45
N SER A 132 4.54 7.67 2.51
CA SER A 132 6.01 7.60 2.56
C SER A 132 6.58 8.46 3.68
N ARG A 133 5.86 9.50 4.11
CA ARG A 133 6.20 10.27 5.31
C ARG A 133 6.22 9.42 6.58
N ILE A 134 5.24 8.53 6.76
CA ILE A 134 5.21 7.61 7.91
C ILE A 134 6.42 6.66 7.87
N VAL A 135 6.75 6.16 6.67
CA VAL A 135 7.90 5.26 6.49
C VAL A 135 9.20 5.98 6.83
N GLU A 136 9.38 7.21 6.35
CA GLU A 136 10.56 8.03 6.61
C GLU A 136 10.71 8.35 8.10
N ASP A 137 9.63 8.77 8.76
CA ASP A 137 9.62 9.09 10.20
C ASP A 137 9.94 7.88 11.07
N LEU A 138 9.44 6.69 10.72
CA LEU A 138 9.73 5.45 11.46
C LEU A 138 11.18 5.00 11.26
N VAL A 139 11.71 5.14 10.04
CA VAL A 139 13.10 4.76 9.74
C VAL A 139 14.08 5.74 10.38
N ALA A 140 13.88 7.05 10.21
CA ALA A 140 14.80 8.08 10.67
C ALA A 140 14.66 8.36 12.17
N GLY A 141 13.44 8.42 12.70
CA GLY A 141 13.18 8.77 14.09
C GLY A 141 13.27 7.59 15.07
N HIS A 142 13.00 6.36 14.61
CA HIS A 142 12.82 5.21 15.50
C HIS A 142 13.67 3.99 15.12
N GLY A 143 14.51 4.10 14.09
CA GLY A 143 15.42 3.02 13.68
C GLY A 143 14.72 1.75 13.18
N VAL A 144 13.42 1.84 12.86
CA VAL A 144 12.65 0.69 12.35
C VAL A 144 13.15 0.35 10.95
N CYS A 145 13.39 -0.92 10.66
CA CYS A 145 13.84 -1.30 9.32
C CYS A 145 12.76 -0.95 8.26
N ARG A 146 13.19 -0.55 7.07
CA ARG A 146 12.30 -0.01 6.03
C ARG A 146 11.14 -0.94 5.66
N GLN A 147 11.35 -2.25 5.70
CA GLN A 147 10.30 -3.24 5.40
C GLN A 147 9.20 -3.23 6.47
N THR A 148 9.58 -3.25 7.74
CA THR A 148 8.65 -3.14 8.87
C THR A 148 7.93 -1.79 8.88
N ALA A 149 8.65 -0.69 8.62
CA ALA A 149 8.05 0.63 8.51
C ALA A 149 6.99 0.71 7.39
N ARG A 150 7.24 0.09 6.22
CA ARG A 150 6.26 0.00 5.12
C ARG A 150 5.03 -0.83 5.48
N MET A 151 5.22 -1.91 6.23
CA MET A 151 4.11 -2.74 6.74
C MET A 151 3.23 -1.93 7.69
N ILE A 152 3.82 -1.26 8.69
CA ILE A 152 3.10 -0.40 9.63
C ILE A 152 2.37 0.72 8.88
N ALA A 153 3.05 1.42 7.97
CA ALA A 153 2.44 2.48 7.19
C ALA A 153 1.28 1.99 6.30
N ALA A 154 1.33 0.74 5.81
CA ALA A 154 0.22 0.13 5.09
C ALA A 154 -0.97 -0.17 6.01
N MET A 155 -0.73 -0.71 7.22
CA MET A 155 -1.79 -0.93 8.22
C MET A 155 -2.49 0.37 8.61
N VAL A 156 -1.72 1.43 8.84
CA VAL A 156 -2.25 2.76 9.15
C VAL A 156 -3.05 3.33 7.97
N GLU A 157 -2.56 3.18 6.73
CA GLU A 157 -3.29 3.59 5.53
C GLU A 157 -4.65 2.89 5.41
N GLU A 158 -4.73 1.58 5.66
CA GLU A 158 -6.02 0.87 5.66
C GLU A 158 -6.99 1.46 6.68
N LYS A 159 -6.52 1.72 7.90
CA LYS A 159 -7.38 2.30 8.94
C LYS A 159 -7.86 3.69 8.55
N VAL A 160 -6.97 4.53 8.04
CA VAL A 160 -7.30 5.88 7.58
C VAL A 160 -8.33 5.83 6.44
N PHE A 161 -8.22 4.87 5.51
CA PHE A 161 -9.20 4.70 4.44
C PHE A 161 -10.57 4.24 4.96
N ASN A 162 -10.59 3.42 6.01
CA ASN A 162 -11.82 2.88 6.59
C ASN A 162 -12.51 3.85 7.56
N VAL A 163 -11.80 4.85 8.08
CA VAL A 163 -12.39 5.91 8.93
C VAL A 163 -13.34 6.83 8.16
N GLY A 164 -13.21 6.93 6.83
CA GLY A 164 -14.12 7.69 5.98
C GLY A 164 -13.96 9.22 6.05
N MET A 165 -12.93 9.72 6.74
CA MET A 165 -12.60 11.14 6.82
C MET A 165 -11.72 11.59 5.64
N THR A 166 -12.02 12.77 5.08
CA THR A 166 -11.15 13.42 4.08
C THR A 166 -10.15 14.38 4.70
N LEU A 167 -10.39 14.87 5.92
CA LEU A 167 -9.48 15.69 6.70
C LEU A 167 -9.08 14.90 7.96
N VAL A 168 -7.80 14.58 8.07
CA VAL A 168 -7.28 13.72 9.14
C VAL A 168 -6.29 14.52 10.00
N PRO A 169 -6.52 14.66 11.33
CA PRO A 169 -5.56 15.28 12.22
C PRO A 169 -4.25 14.51 12.30
N SER A 170 -3.14 15.22 12.38
CA SER A 170 -1.81 14.60 12.56
C SER A 170 -1.69 13.81 13.86
N SER A 171 -2.39 14.21 14.93
CA SER A 171 -2.42 13.47 16.20
C SER A 171 -3.04 12.08 16.06
N LEU A 172 -4.13 11.95 15.30
CA LEU A 172 -4.75 10.65 15.02
C LEU A 172 -3.79 9.74 14.25
N ILE A 173 -3.08 10.27 13.24
CA ILE A 173 -2.08 9.48 12.50
C ILE A 173 -0.97 9.01 13.44
N LYS A 174 -0.45 9.88 14.31
CA LYS A 174 0.55 9.50 15.31
C LYS A 174 0.06 8.39 16.23
N GLN A 175 -1.18 8.48 16.72
CA GLN A 175 -1.80 7.45 17.56
C GLN A 175 -1.91 6.11 16.83
N LEU A 176 -2.36 6.11 15.57
CA LEU A 176 -2.45 4.91 14.75
C LEU A 176 -1.07 4.26 14.51
N VAL A 177 -0.07 5.08 14.16
CA VAL A 177 1.32 4.63 13.95
C VAL A 177 1.90 4.02 15.22
N LEU A 178 1.70 4.65 16.39
CA LEU A 178 2.18 4.12 17.67
C LEU A 178 1.52 2.77 18.00
N GLY A 179 0.19 2.67 17.83
CA GLY A 179 -0.55 1.44 18.08
C GLY A 179 -0.10 0.28 17.19
N ASP A 180 0.07 0.51 15.90
CA ASP A 180 0.51 -0.51 14.95
C ASP A 180 1.97 -0.89 15.14
N THR A 181 2.84 0.08 15.44
CA THR A 181 4.24 -0.20 15.77
C THR A 181 4.35 -1.09 17.00
N ALA A 182 3.61 -0.80 18.08
CA ALA A 182 3.58 -1.61 19.28
C ALA A 182 3.09 -3.04 19.00
N THR A 183 2.07 -3.18 18.15
CA THR A 183 1.51 -4.48 17.75
C THR A 183 2.54 -5.31 16.98
N VAL A 184 3.21 -4.72 15.99
CA VAL A 184 4.23 -5.39 15.18
C VAL A 184 5.46 -5.79 16.01
N LEU A 185 5.95 -4.90 16.87
CA LEU A 185 7.08 -5.21 17.76
C LEU A 185 6.75 -6.33 18.75
N ARG A 186 5.51 -6.40 19.25
CA ARG A 186 5.07 -7.51 20.11
C ARG A 186 5.09 -8.84 19.36
N ALA A 187 4.58 -8.88 18.14
CA ALA A 187 4.57 -10.08 17.30
C ALA A 187 6.00 -10.56 16.98
N GLN A 188 6.93 -9.64 16.67
CA GLN A 188 8.34 -9.98 16.42
C GLN A 188 9.02 -10.62 17.63
N ARG A 189 8.77 -10.11 18.84
CA ARG A 189 9.32 -10.70 20.08
C ARG A 189 8.80 -12.11 20.33
N GLN A 190 7.52 -12.36 20.04
CA GLN A 190 6.93 -13.69 20.20
C GLN A 190 7.55 -14.71 19.24
N LEU A 191 7.83 -14.31 17.98
CA LEU A 191 8.47 -15.18 17.00
C LEU A 191 9.94 -15.48 17.34
N GLN A 192 10.63 -14.61 18.08
CA GLN A 192 12.01 -14.83 18.53
C GLN A 192 12.12 -15.68 19.80
N ALA A 193 11.01 -15.85 20.53
CA ALA A 193 10.95 -16.64 21.76
C ALA A 193 10.58 -18.11 21.53
N VAL A 194 10.33 -18.50 20.28
CA VAL A 194 10.05 -19.86 19.80
C VAL A 194 11.28 -20.39 19.08
#